data_AF-A0A378Y1W7-F1
#
_entry.id   AF-A0A378Y1W7-F1
#
_cell.length_a   1.000
_cell.length_b   1.000
_cell.length_c   1.000
_cell.angle_alpha   90.00
_cell.angle_beta   90.00
_cell.angle_gamma   90.00
#
_symmetry.space_group_name_H-M   'P 1'
#
loop_
_entity.id
_entity.type
_entity.pdbx_description
1 polymer ?
#
loop_
_entity_poly.entity_id
_entity_poly.type
_entity_poly.pdbx_seq_one_letter_code
_entity_poly.pdbx_strand_id
1 'polypeptide(L)' 'MNAQDKVLEGFARMSMASYDAKEAIEKLEKAQDHYKDMKVEECVQNILSLLKENKKLTERDMILLIGTLATDIKEIYVK' A
#
# COMPACT_ATOMS: atom_id res chain seq x y z
N MET A 1 14.35 14.64 -41.60
CA MET A 1 14.51 14.76 -40.15
C MET A 1 15.99 14.68 -39.83
N ASN A 2 16.58 15.75 -39.33
CA ASN A 2 18.02 15.81 -39.07
C ASN A 2 18.35 15.11 -37.73
N ALA A 3 19.64 14.94 -37.43
CA ALA A 3 20.07 14.24 -36.20
C ALA A 3 19.63 14.98 -34.92
N GLN A 4 19.55 16.31 -34.97
CA GLN A 4 19.14 17.16 -33.84
C GLN A 4 17.65 16.96 -33.52
N ASP A 5 16.78 16.86 -34.53
CA ASP A 5 15.35 16.58 -34.38
C ASP A 5 15.13 15.22 -33.69
N LYS A 6 15.89 14.19 -34.08
CA LYS A 6 15.82 12.85 -33.47
C LYS A 6 16.24 12.84 -31.99
N VAL A 7 17.27 13.62 -31.66
CA VAL A 7 17.76 13.75 -30.28
C VAL A 7 16.72 14.47 -29.42
N LEU A 8 16.14 15.56 -29.91
CA LEU A 8 15.07 16.28 -29.21
C LEU A 8 13.83 15.41 -29.00
N GLU A 9 13.44 14.62 -30.01
CA GLU A 9 12.34 13.66 -29.88
C GLU A 9 12.64 12.57 -28.83
N GLY A 10 13.88 12.07 -28.81
CA GLY A 10 14.34 11.13 -27.78
C GLY A 10 14.23 11.71 -26.36
N PHE A 11 14.70 12.94 -26.16
CA PHE A 11 14.57 13.63 -24.86
C PHE A 11 13.11 13.87 -24.46
N ALA A 12 12.24 14.25 -25.41
CA ALA A 12 10.82 14.41 -25.14
C ALA A 12 10.18 13.10 -24.67
N ARG A 13 10.47 11.98 -25.34
CA ARG A 13 9.99 10.64 -24.94
C ARG A 13 10.51 10.23 -23.57
N MET A 14 11.80 10.47 -23.27
CA MET A 14 12.37 10.18 -21.96
C MET A 14 11.72 11.01 -20.85
N SER A 15 11.45 12.29 -21.11
CA SER A 15 10.78 13.17 -20.15
C SER A 15 9.36 12.69 -19.85
N MET A 16 8.59 12.34 -20.89
CA MET A 16 7.25 11.76 -20.72
C MET A 16 7.30 10.44 -19.93
N ALA A 17 8.19 9.52 -20.30
CA ALA A 17 8.35 8.26 -19.57
C ALA A 17 8.74 8.47 -18.10
N SER A 18 9.57 9.47 -17.80
CA SER A 18 9.91 9.82 -16.42
C SER A 18 8.73 10.40 -15.66
N TYR A 19 7.86 11.17 -16.31
CA TYR A 19 6.65 11.70 -15.71
C TYR A 19 5.67 10.56 -15.40
N ASP A 20 5.42 9.69 -16.38
CA ASP A 20 4.51 8.53 -16.22
C ASP A 20 5.00 7.58 -15.11
N ALA A 21 6.31 7.35 -15.02
CA ALA A 21 6.88 6.54 -13.95
C ALA A 21 6.65 7.15 -12.56
N LYS A 22 6.79 8.48 -12.42
CA LYS A 22 6.50 9.18 -11.15
C LYS A 22 5.02 9.07 -10.79
N GLU A 23 4.13 9.28 -11.75
CA GLU A 23 2.69 9.17 -11.52
C GLU A 23 2.31 7.73 -11.11
N ALA A 24 2.91 6.72 -11.73
CA ALA A 24 2.69 5.33 -11.37
C ALA A 24 3.18 5.01 -9.94
N ILE A 25 4.33 5.54 -9.53
CA ILE A 25 4.85 5.40 -8.16
C ILE A 25 3.89 6.06 -7.17
N GLU A 26 3.44 7.28 -7.41
CA GLU A 26 2.51 7.98 -6.51
C GLU A 26 1.17 7.23 -6.38
N LYS A 27 0.68 6.64 -7.47
CA LYS A 27 -0.54 5.80 -7.45
C LYS A 27 -0.32 4.54 -6.63
N LEU A 28 0.85 3.92 -6.75
CA LEU A 28 1.20 2.73 -5.98
C LEU A 28 1.28 3.05 -4.48
N GLU A 29 1.95 4.13 -4.11
CA GLU A 29 2.07 4.58 -2.71
C GLU A 29 0.68 4.86 -2.11
N LYS A 30 -0.20 5.56 -2.83
CA LYS A 30 -1.59 5.79 -2.39
C LYS A 30 -2.38 4.50 -2.22
N ALA A 31 -2.20 3.53 -3.12
CA ALA A 31 -2.85 2.23 -3.01
C ALA A 31 -2.34 1.42 -1.82
N GLN A 32 -1.03 1.47 -1.54
CA GLN A 32 -0.42 0.84 -0.37
C GLN A 32 -0.97 1.43 0.93
N ASP A 33 -1.04 2.76 1.03
CA ASP A 33 -1.60 3.45 2.19
C ASP A 33 -3.09 3.10 2.38
N HIS A 34 -3.87 3.10 1.31
CA HIS A 34 -5.28 2.71 1.39
C HIS A 34 -5.44 1.26 1.86
N TYR A 35 -4.64 0.34 1.33
CA TYR A 35 -4.70 -1.07 1.72
C TYR A 35 -4.31 -1.28 3.18
N LYS A 36 -3.32 -0.51 3.69
CA LYS A 36 -2.97 -0.49 5.12
C LYS A 36 -4.15 -0.05 5.97
N ASP A 37 -4.84 1.03 5.61
CA ASP A 37 -5.99 1.52 6.36
C ASP A 37 -7.11 0.47 6.41
N MET A 38 -7.39 -0.20 5.28
CA MET A 38 -8.36 -1.30 5.23
C MET A 38 -7.98 -2.45 6.18
N LYS A 39 -6.70 -2.81 6.25
CA LYS A 39 -6.21 -3.87 7.16
C LYS A 39 -6.38 -3.51 8.63
N VAL A 40 -6.13 -2.25 8.97
CA VAL A 40 -6.37 -1.74 10.32
C VAL A 40 -7.86 -1.79 10.66
N GLU A 41 -8.73 -1.34 9.75
CA GLU A 41 -10.19 -1.39 9.94
C GLU A 41 -10.70 -2.83 10.10
N GLU A 42 -10.23 -3.77 9.27
CA GLU A 42 -10.55 -5.19 9.38
C GLU A 42 -10.17 -5.75 10.76
N CYS A 43 -8.97 -5.43 11.25
CA CYS A 43 -8.52 -5.86 12.58
C CYS A 43 -9.40 -5.28 13.69
N VAL A 44 -9.76 -4.00 13.62
CA VAL A 44 -10.68 -3.37 14.58
C VAL A 44 -12.06 -4.03 14.56
N GLN A 45 -12.61 -4.31 13.37
CA GLN A 45 -13.89 -5.00 13.24
C GLN A 45 -13.84 -6.40 13.85
N ASN A 46 -12.75 -7.14 13.64
CA ASN A 46 -12.56 -8.47 14.23
C ASN A 46 -12.51 -8.41 15.76
N ILE A 47 -11.80 -7.44 16.35
CA ILE A 47 -11.78 -7.21 17.80
C ILE A 47 -13.20 -6.92 18.32
N LEU A 48 -13.94 -6.03 17.66
CA LEU A 48 -15.30 -5.66 18.06
C LEU A 48 -16.26 -6.85 17.96
N SER A 49 -16.13 -7.69 16.95
CA SER A 49 -16.94 -8.91 16.79
C SER A 49 -16.68 -9.90 17.93
N LEU A 50 -15.42 -10.16 18.26
CA LEU A 50 -15.07 -11.03 19.40
C LEU A 50 -15.60 -10.50 20.74
N LEU A 51 -15.52 -9.19 20.95
CA LEU A 51 -16.07 -8.55 22.15
C LEU A 51 -17.60 -8.68 22.22
N LYS A 52 -18.31 -8.63 21.09
CA LYS A 52 -19.76 -8.84 21.05
C LYS A 52 -20.16 -10.28 21.34
N GLU A 53 -19.43 -11.25 20.80
CA GLU A 53 -19.74 -12.67 20.93
C GLU A 53 -19.36 -13.23 22.31
N ASN A 54 -18.12 -13.02 22.73
CA ASN A 54 -17.55 -13.67 23.91
C ASN A 54 -17.52 -12.77 25.16
N LYS A 55 -17.89 -11.48 25.02
CA LYS A 55 -17.78 -10.43 26.06
C LYS A 55 -16.38 -10.27 26.68
N LYS A 56 -15.36 -10.89 26.07
CA LYS A 56 -13.99 -10.90 26.55
C LYS A 56 -13.06 -11.01 25.36
N LEU A 57 -11.98 -10.25 25.41
CA LEU A 57 -10.83 -10.37 24.53
C LEU A 57 -9.70 -10.98 25.36
N THR A 58 -9.17 -12.12 24.93
CA THR A 58 -8.03 -12.74 25.62
C THR A 58 -6.71 -12.18 25.07
N GLU A 59 -5.64 -12.31 25.86
CA GLU A 59 -4.28 -11.97 25.41
C GLU A 59 -3.90 -12.75 24.15
N ARG A 60 -4.31 -14.01 24.04
CA ARG A 60 -4.11 -14.83 22.84
C ARG A 60 -4.81 -14.23 21.62
N ASP A 61 -6.04 -13.76 21.77
CA ASP A 61 -6.79 -13.14 20.66
C ASP A 61 -6.10 -11.86 20.20
N MET A 62 -5.62 -11.04 21.15
CA MET A 62 -4.85 -9.83 20.82
C MET A 62 -3.55 -10.15 20.09
N ILE A 63 -2.79 -11.15 20.55
CA ILE A 63 -1.55 -11.56 19.90
C ILE A 63 -1.83 -12.05 18.48
N LEU A 64 -2.89 -12.83 18.28
CA LEU A 64 -3.27 -13.31 16.95
C LEU A 64 -3.68 -12.16 16.03
N LEU A 65 -4.58 -11.29 16.47
CA LEU A 65 -5.11 -10.20 15.63
C LEU A 65 -4.05 -9.13 15.35
N ILE A 66 -3.38 -8.62 16.38
CA ILE A 66 -2.38 -7.55 16.23
C ILE A 66 -1.10 -8.11 15.60
N GLY A 67 -0.70 -9.34 15.94
CA GLY A 67 0.46 -9.99 15.34
C GLY A 67 0.27 -10.25 13.84
N THR A 68 -0.93 -10.67 13.44
CA THR A 68 -1.28 -10.82 12.01
C THR A 68 -1.27 -9.46 11.33
N LEU A 69 -1.93 -8.44 11.91
CA LEU A 69 -1.93 -7.08 11.36
C LEU A 69 -0.51 -6.53 11.18
N ALA A 70 0.37 -6.72 12.15
CA ALA A 70 1.76 -6.27 12.07
C ALA A 70 2.54 -6.96 10.95
N THR A 71 2.26 -8.24 10.71
CA THR A 71 2.85 -9.01 9.61
C THR A 71 2.31 -8.51 8.26
N ASP A 72 0.99 -8.39 8.12
CA ASP A 72 0.33 -7.89 6.93
C ASP A 72 0.84 -6.49 6.54
N ILE A 73 0.90 -5.54 7.50
CA ILE A 73 1.40 -4.19 7.24
C ILE A 73 2.88 -4.18 6.83
N LYS A 74 3.70 -5.06 7.41
CA LYS A 74 5.11 -5.16 7.06
C LYS A 74 5.29 -5.60 5.60
N GLU A 75 4.42 -6.47 5.10
CA GLU A 75 4.44 -6.98 3.74
C GLU A 75 4.04 -5.91 2.70
N ILE A 76 3.22 -4.92 3.06
CA ILE A 76 2.77 -3.84 2.17
C ILE A 76 3.94 -3.00 1.63
N TYR A 77 4.92 -2.73 2.49
CA TYR A 77 6.05 -1.84 2.18
C TYR A 77 7.36 -2.59 1.91
N VAL A 78 7.31 -3.88 1.60
CA VAL A 78 8.51 -4.62 1.20
C VAL A 78 9.02 -4.01 -0.10
N LYS A 79 10.14 -3.31 0.01
CA LYS A 79 10.97 -2.80 -1.08
C LYS A 79 11.74 -3.94 -1.74
#